data_AF-A0A015LNF7-F1
#
_entry.id   AF-A0A015LNF7-F1
#
_cell.length_a   1.000
_cell.length_b   1.000
_cell.length_c   1.000
_cell.angle_alpha   90.00
_cell.angle_beta   90.00
_cell.angle_gamma   90.00
#
_symmetry.space_group_name_H-M   'P 1'
#
loop_
_entity.id
_entity.type
_entity.pdbx_description
1 polymer ?
#
loop_
_entity_poly.entity_id
_entity_poly.type
_entity_poly.pdbx_seq_one_letter_code
_entity_poly.pdbx_strand_id
1 'polypeptide(L)'
;MWEFTSKILPFNDKAHDLQLALSICKGERPEIIENIPQCYIDLMKKCWDEDPLKRPSSKEVLNIIENWIFRPENKKIEDINEELKSNIMEFINAPIKHNNLIVKSHPKACYTSHLLDFTSEELNEILELEDSQGFLKFLEQKYQSSQNEFDYHSIKPKIKWVSYSQIKNLKKIAEGGFGIVYKALINGDIVAIKKVLYSQEPNKYFLNEFKSLYQCYDSKFEYIIKCHGITKDPITKEFMFIMKYANGGDLHNYLQKNFAEITWKKKLHILWRISDGYL
;
A
#
# COMPACT_ATOMS: atom_id res chain seq x y z
N MET A 1 -8.72 1.29 1.59
CA MET A 1 -10.19 1.22 1.57
C MET A 1 -10.81 2.50 2.12
N TRP A 2 -10.50 2.91 3.35
CA TRP A 2 -11.07 4.11 3.97
C TRP A 2 -10.91 5.41 3.15
N GLU A 3 -9.72 5.68 2.59
CA GLU A 3 -9.52 6.89 1.77
C GLU A 3 -10.44 6.95 0.53
N PHE A 4 -10.84 5.81 -0.02
CA PHE A 4 -11.81 5.77 -1.13
C PHE A 4 -13.20 6.25 -0.71
N THR A 5 -13.51 6.20 0.58
CA THR A 5 -14.80 6.63 1.11
C THR A 5 -14.72 8.04 1.66
N SER A 6 -13.65 8.42 2.34
CA SER A 6 -13.52 9.72 3.00
C SER A 6 -12.86 10.82 2.17
N LYS A 7 -12.08 10.49 1.12
CA LYS A 7 -11.14 11.40 0.43
C LYS A 7 -10.01 11.93 1.34
N ILE A 8 -9.99 11.51 2.59
CA ILE A 8 -9.06 12.00 3.61
C ILE A 8 -8.03 10.90 3.86
N LEU A 9 -6.83 11.30 4.29
CA LEU A 9 -5.82 10.35 4.75
C LEU A 9 -6.09 9.97 6.21
N PRO A 10 -5.99 8.68 6.59
CA PRO A 10 -6.33 8.24 7.94
C PRO A 10 -5.60 9.06 9.02
N PHE A 11 -6.34 9.50 10.04
CA PHE A 11 -5.83 10.28 11.18
C PHE A 11 -5.14 11.59 10.82
N ASN A 12 -5.54 12.25 9.72
CA ASN A 12 -4.90 13.49 9.26
C ASN A 12 -4.99 14.67 10.20
N ASP A 13 -5.93 14.62 11.13
CA ASP A 13 -6.21 15.59 12.19
C ASP A 13 -5.37 15.36 13.46
N LYS A 14 -4.53 14.32 13.49
CA LYS A 14 -3.70 13.96 14.64
C LYS A 14 -2.21 14.08 14.37
N ALA A 15 -1.43 14.23 15.43
CA ALA A 15 0.01 14.03 15.35
C ALA A 15 0.31 12.55 15.09
N HIS A 16 1.25 12.26 14.19
CA HIS A 16 1.71 10.89 13.96
C HIS A 16 2.89 10.60 14.88
N ASP A 17 2.59 10.34 16.14
CA ASP A 17 3.57 10.09 17.21
C ASP A 17 3.27 8.77 17.94
N LEU A 18 4.05 8.48 18.99
CA LEU A 18 3.93 7.29 19.81
C LEU A 18 2.52 7.12 20.38
N GLN A 19 1.85 8.22 20.76
CA GLN A 19 0.51 8.16 21.32
C GLN A 19 -0.50 7.65 20.30
N LEU A 20 -0.47 8.18 19.07
CA LEU A 20 -1.32 7.67 18.00
C LEU A 20 -1.02 6.21 17.67
N ALA A 21 0.26 5.82 17.64
CA ALA A 21 0.64 4.43 17.40
C ALA A 21 0.08 3.48 18.47
N LEU A 22 0.18 3.83 19.75
CA LEU A 22 -0.41 3.07 20.85
C LEU A 22 -1.93 2.98 20.75
N SER A 23 -2.62 4.08 20.44
CA SER A 23 -4.07 4.07 20.27
C SER A 23 -4.51 3.16 19.11
N ILE A 24 -3.79 3.15 17.99
CA ILE A 24 -4.06 2.24 16.86
C ILE A 24 -3.84 0.78 17.27
N CYS A 25 -2.78 0.48 18.02
CA CYS A 25 -2.54 -0.86 18.56
C CYS A 25 -3.67 -1.33 19.49
N LYS A 26 -4.30 -0.40 20.22
CA LYS A 26 -5.46 -0.63 21.11
C LYS A 26 -6.82 -0.55 20.38
N GLY A 27 -6.82 -0.70 19.06
CA GLY A 27 -8.06 -0.78 18.28
C GLY A 27 -8.63 0.56 17.79
N GLU A 28 -7.93 1.69 17.97
CA GLU A 28 -8.40 2.96 17.38
C GLU A 28 -8.42 2.88 15.85
N ARG A 29 -9.56 3.23 15.23
CA ARG A 29 -9.74 3.23 13.78
C ARG A 29 -10.38 4.54 13.30
N PRO A 30 -10.16 4.94 12.05
CA PRO A 30 -10.87 6.07 11.46
C PRO A 30 -12.39 5.88 11.49
N GLU A 31 -13.11 6.98 11.67
CA GLU A 31 -14.58 6.98 11.68
C GLU A 31 -15.15 6.49 10.34
N ILE A 32 -16.20 5.66 10.43
CA ILE A 32 -16.95 5.21 9.26
C ILE A 32 -17.91 6.33 8.86
N ILE A 33 -17.70 6.89 7.67
CA ILE A 33 -18.62 7.88 7.14
C ILE A 33 -19.92 7.23 6.62
N GLU A 34 -20.99 8.00 6.58
CA GLU A 34 -22.29 7.55 6.07
C GLU A 34 -22.26 7.22 4.56
N ASN A 35 -23.29 6.52 4.09
CA ASN A 35 -23.54 6.21 2.67
C ASN A 35 -22.52 5.28 2.01
N ILE A 36 -21.83 4.45 2.80
CA ILE A 36 -20.97 3.37 2.31
C ILE A 36 -21.78 2.07 2.28
N PRO A 37 -21.68 1.24 1.21
CA PRO A 37 -22.15 -0.15 1.21
C PRO A 37 -21.69 -0.93 2.45
N GLN A 38 -22.61 -1.64 3.10
CA GLN A 38 -22.33 -2.37 4.34
C GLN A 38 -21.29 -3.46 4.12
N CYS A 39 -21.39 -4.23 3.03
CA CYS A 39 -20.41 -5.26 2.69
C CYS A 39 -18.98 -4.70 2.51
N TYR A 40 -18.85 -3.45 2.06
CA TYR A 40 -17.57 -2.75 1.97
C TYR A 40 -17.05 -2.35 3.36
N ILE A 41 -17.93 -1.84 4.23
CA ILE A 41 -17.58 -1.54 5.63
C ILE A 41 -17.11 -2.81 6.31
N ASP A 42 -17.81 -3.93 6.14
CA ASP A 42 -17.50 -5.20 6.79
C ASP A 42 -16.15 -5.75 6.34
N LEU A 43 -15.87 -5.70 5.03
CA LEU A 43 -14.54 -6.08 4.51
C LEU A 43 -13.45 -5.14 5.05
N MET A 44 -13.69 -3.82 5.04
CA MET A 44 -12.74 -2.84 5.58
C MET A 44 -12.46 -3.09 7.06
N LYS A 45 -13.50 -3.46 7.84
CA LYS A 45 -13.38 -3.82 9.25
C LYS A 45 -12.54 -5.08 9.47
N LYS A 46 -12.75 -6.11 8.67
CA LYS A 46 -11.92 -7.32 8.70
C LYS A 46 -10.45 -6.99 8.37
N CYS A 47 -10.20 -6.14 7.37
CA CYS A 47 -8.83 -5.77 6.96
C CYS A 47 -8.03 -5.04 8.05
N TRP A 48 -8.70 -4.31 8.94
CA TRP A 48 -8.05 -3.57 10.03
C TRP A 48 -8.42 -4.12 11.41
N ASP A 49 -8.81 -5.40 11.52
CA ASP A 49 -9.12 -6.02 12.82
C ASP A 49 -7.96 -5.80 13.81
N GLU A 50 -8.28 -5.60 15.08
CA GLU A 50 -7.26 -5.44 16.12
C GLU A 50 -6.34 -6.66 16.17
N ASP A 51 -6.95 -7.85 16.12
CA ASP A 51 -6.24 -9.12 16.05
C ASP A 51 -5.71 -9.37 14.63
N PRO A 52 -4.38 -9.38 14.41
CA PRO A 52 -3.80 -9.64 13.09
C PRO A 52 -4.19 -10.99 12.51
N LEU A 53 -4.53 -11.99 13.34
CA LEU A 53 -4.93 -13.33 12.89
C LEU A 53 -6.34 -13.36 12.29
N LYS A 54 -7.18 -12.37 12.60
CA LYS A 54 -8.53 -12.23 12.02
C LYS A 54 -8.53 -11.46 10.70
N ARG A 55 -7.41 -10.85 10.33
CA ARG A 55 -7.29 -10.09 9.09
C ARG A 55 -7.22 -11.05 7.90
N PRO A 56 -7.97 -10.80 6.82
CA PRO A 56 -7.86 -11.59 5.62
C PRO A 56 -6.51 -11.34 4.92
N SER A 57 -6.01 -12.37 4.26
CA SER A 57 -4.90 -12.28 3.32
C SER A 57 -5.27 -11.40 2.12
N SER A 58 -4.26 -10.87 1.41
CA SER A 58 -4.47 -10.15 0.15
C SER A 58 -5.23 -10.97 -0.88
N LYS A 59 -5.03 -12.31 -0.89
CA LYS A 59 -5.74 -13.23 -1.78
C LYS A 59 -7.23 -13.35 -1.47
N GLU A 60 -7.58 -13.42 -0.19
CA GLU A 60 -8.98 -13.43 0.22
C GLU A 60 -9.68 -12.11 -0.13
N VAL A 61 -9.01 -10.98 0.14
CA VAL A 61 -9.54 -9.65 -0.22
C VAL A 61 -9.72 -9.53 -1.74
N LEU A 62 -8.74 -9.98 -2.53
CA LEU A 62 -8.83 -9.99 -3.98
C LEU A 62 -10.05 -10.78 -4.46
N ASN A 63 -10.21 -12.02 -3.99
CA ASN A 63 -11.30 -12.89 -4.40
C ASN A 63 -12.68 -12.31 -4.02
N ILE A 64 -12.80 -11.69 -2.84
CA ILE A 64 -14.04 -11.03 -2.40
C ILE A 64 -14.39 -9.88 -3.35
N ILE A 65 -13.43 -9.00 -3.64
CA ILE A 65 -13.66 -7.85 -4.52
C ILE A 65 -13.90 -8.31 -5.96
N GLU A 66 -13.19 -9.34 -6.42
CA GLU A 66 -13.36 -9.94 -7.75
C GLU A 66 -14.81 -10.40 -7.96
N ASN A 67 -15.38 -11.09 -6.97
CA ASN A 67 -16.78 -11.53 -7.00
C ASN A 67 -17.79 -10.36 -7.04
N TRP A 68 -17.45 -9.21 -6.46
CA TRP A 68 -18.31 -8.01 -6.55
C TRP A 68 -18.26 -7.34 -7.94
N ILE A 69 -17.17 -7.52 -8.70
CA ILE A 69 -16.95 -6.84 -9.98
C ILE A 69 -17.31 -7.74 -11.16
N PHE A 70 -16.91 -9.00 -11.11
CA PHE A 70 -16.96 -9.93 -12.23
C PHE A 70 -17.95 -11.05 -11.95
N ARG A 71 -18.75 -11.36 -12.97
CA ARG A 71 -19.57 -12.57 -12.94
C ARG A 71 -18.63 -13.78 -13.07
N PRO A 72 -18.76 -14.82 -12.23
CA PRO A 72 -17.98 -16.04 -12.41
C PRO A 72 -18.28 -16.66 -13.76
N GLU A 73 -17.26 -16.91 -14.59
CA GLU A 73 -17.40 -17.33 -15.99
C GLU A 73 -18.19 -18.65 -16.15
N ASN A 74 -18.26 -19.46 -15.10
CA ASN A 74 -18.86 -20.79 -15.09
C ASN A 74 -20.13 -20.93 -14.23
N LYS A 75 -20.70 -19.83 -13.71
CA LYS A 75 -21.94 -19.89 -12.89
C LYS A 75 -23.12 -19.23 -13.60
N LYS A 76 -24.29 -19.89 -13.56
CA LYS A 76 -25.55 -19.23 -13.91
C LYS A 76 -25.88 -18.19 -12.84
N ILE A 77 -26.65 -17.17 -13.21
CA ILE A 77 -27.10 -16.12 -12.28
C ILE A 77 -27.90 -16.73 -11.12
N GLU A 78 -28.65 -17.80 -11.42
CA GLU A 78 -29.44 -18.58 -10.46
C GLU A 78 -28.56 -19.27 -9.38
N ASP A 79 -27.32 -19.62 -9.72
CA ASP A 79 -26.38 -20.31 -8.82
C ASP A 79 -25.56 -19.34 -7.93
N ILE A 80 -25.78 -18.03 -8.09
CA ILE A 80 -25.15 -17.01 -7.25
C ILE A 80 -25.88 -16.98 -5.91
N ASN A 81 -25.14 -17.05 -4.80
CA ASN A 81 -25.74 -16.99 -3.47
C ASN A 81 -26.40 -15.62 -3.21
N GLU A 82 -27.43 -15.61 -2.36
CA GLU A 82 -28.20 -14.38 -2.08
C GLU A 82 -27.36 -13.30 -1.40
N GLU A 83 -26.35 -13.69 -0.59
CA GLU A 83 -25.42 -12.76 0.03
C GLU A 83 -24.63 -11.95 -1.02
N LEU A 84 -24.06 -12.61 -2.03
CA LEU A 84 -23.32 -11.93 -3.09
C LEU A 84 -24.23 -11.03 -3.93
N LYS A 85 -25.47 -11.46 -4.21
CA LYS A 85 -26.46 -10.61 -4.89
C LYS A 85 -26.77 -9.36 -4.07
N SER A 86 -27.00 -9.53 -2.75
CA SER A 86 -27.23 -8.41 -1.82
C SER A 86 -26.05 -7.44 -1.81
N ASN A 87 -24.83 -7.96 -1.65
CA ASN A 87 -23.61 -7.15 -1.65
C ASN A 87 -23.47 -6.33 -2.94
N ILE A 88 -23.69 -6.94 -4.10
CA ILE A 88 -23.66 -6.25 -5.41
C ILE A 88 -24.74 -5.15 -5.47
N MET A 89 -25.94 -5.43 -4.99
CA MET A 89 -27.03 -4.46 -4.97
C MET A 89 -26.74 -3.25 -4.08
N GLU A 90 -26.02 -3.43 -2.97
CA GLU A 90 -25.59 -2.29 -2.14
C GLU A 90 -24.73 -1.30 -2.93
N PHE A 91 -23.82 -1.78 -3.79
CA PHE A 91 -23.01 -0.89 -4.64
C PHE A 91 -23.80 -0.21 -5.76
N ILE A 92 -24.79 -0.91 -6.34
CA ILE A 92 -25.65 -0.36 -7.40
C ILE A 92 -26.55 0.75 -6.85
N ASN A 93 -27.09 0.54 -5.64
CA ASN A 93 -28.03 1.45 -5.01
C ASN A 93 -27.33 2.55 -4.18
N ALA A 94 -26.03 2.43 -3.92
CA ALA A 94 -25.30 3.43 -3.16
C ALA A 94 -25.27 4.78 -3.89
N PRO A 95 -25.51 5.89 -3.17
CA PRO A 95 -25.53 7.20 -3.78
C PRO A 95 -24.14 7.58 -4.29
N ILE A 96 -24.10 8.30 -5.40
CA ILE A 96 -22.87 8.92 -5.94
C ILE A 96 -22.51 10.18 -5.12
N LYS A 97 -23.36 10.61 -4.19
CA LYS A 97 -23.12 11.79 -3.38
C LYS A 97 -22.02 11.50 -2.36
N HIS A 98 -20.87 12.11 -2.56
CA HIS A 98 -19.73 11.98 -1.66
C HIS A 98 -19.81 13.01 -0.54
N ASN A 99 -19.51 12.57 0.69
CA ASN A 99 -19.34 13.48 1.81
C ASN A 99 -18.05 14.27 1.61
N ASN A 100 -18.16 15.55 1.28
CA ASN A 100 -17.01 16.46 1.18
C ASN A 100 -16.58 16.88 2.58
N LEU A 101 -15.96 15.97 3.33
CA LEU A 101 -15.33 16.30 4.59
C LEU A 101 -14.08 17.13 4.29
N ILE A 102 -14.08 18.39 4.74
CA ILE A 102 -12.89 19.25 4.71
C ILE A 102 -12.32 19.22 6.12
N VAL A 103 -11.30 18.39 6.33
CA VAL A 103 -10.60 18.31 7.62
C VAL A 103 -9.23 18.94 7.46
N LYS A 104 -8.93 19.93 8.32
CA LYS A 104 -7.61 20.57 8.34
C LYS A 104 -6.60 19.57 8.89
N SER A 105 -5.53 19.34 8.14
CA SER A 105 -4.48 18.43 8.58
C SER A 105 -3.68 19.02 9.74
N HIS A 106 -3.35 18.16 10.70
CA HIS A 106 -2.46 18.47 11.81
C HIS A 106 -1.01 18.63 11.29
N PRO A 107 -0.25 19.63 11.76
CA PRO A 107 1.09 19.91 11.24
C PRO A 107 2.11 18.79 11.48
N LYS A 108 1.84 17.89 12.44
CA LYS A 108 2.65 16.69 12.71
C LYS A 108 2.08 15.41 12.07
N ALA A 109 1.07 15.50 11.21
CA ALA A 109 0.63 14.36 10.42
C ALA A 109 1.66 14.10 9.30
N CYS A 110 2.11 12.85 9.17
CA CYS A 110 3.15 12.48 8.21
C CYS A 110 2.75 11.23 7.41
N TYR A 111 2.60 11.39 6.10
CA TYR A 111 2.22 10.33 5.15
C TYR A 111 3.35 9.90 4.22
N THR A 112 4.52 10.50 4.41
CA THR A 112 5.76 10.05 3.78
C THR A 112 6.53 9.19 4.76
N SER A 113 7.42 8.35 4.23
CA SER A 113 8.32 7.59 5.09
C SER A 113 9.11 8.54 5.99
N HIS A 114 9.16 8.28 7.28
CA HIS A 114 9.95 9.03 8.24
C HIS A 114 10.48 8.07 9.30
N LEU A 115 11.55 8.48 9.98
CA LEU A 115 12.04 7.73 11.12
C LEU A 115 11.11 8.03 12.31
N LEU A 116 10.58 6.99 12.93
CA LEU A 116 9.87 7.13 14.19
C LEU A 116 10.90 7.44 15.28
N ASP A 117 10.53 8.28 16.23
CA ASP A 117 11.32 8.60 17.41
C ASP A 117 11.22 7.52 18.50
N PHE A 118 10.49 6.43 18.21
CA PHE A 118 10.34 5.25 19.05
C PHE A 118 10.56 3.96 18.26
N THR A 119 10.92 2.88 18.95
CA THR A 119 11.09 1.54 18.35
C THR A 119 9.86 0.64 18.56
N SER A 120 9.83 -0.49 17.84
CA SER A 120 8.82 -1.52 18.08
C SER A 120 8.96 -2.17 19.45
N GLU A 121 10.19 -2.29 19.97
CA GLU A 121 10.44 -2.82 21.31
C GLU A 121 9.83 -1.90 22.38
N GLU A 122 10.10 -0.58 22.31
CA GLU A 122 9.52 0.40 23.24
C GLU A 122 7.99 0.40 23.20
N LEU A 123 7.40 0.30 22.00
CA LEU A 123 5.96 0.19 21.82
C LEU A 123 5.42 -1.08 22.50
N ASN A 124 6.07 -2.22 22.29
CA ASN A 124 5.66 -3.50 22.88
C ASN A 124 5.81 -3.49 24.40
N GLU A 125 6.91 -2.96 24.93
CA GLU A 125 7.12 -2.82 26.38
C GLU A 125 5.99 -2.02 27.04
N ILE A 126 5.58 -0.88 26.43
CA ILE A 126 4.47 -0.07 26.95
C ILE A 126 3.15 -0.84 26.93
N LEU A 127 2.89 -1.59 25.85
CA LEU A 127 1.67 -2.40 25.74
C LEU A 127 1.67 -3.56 26.74
N GLU A 128 2.83 -4.16 27.01
CA GLU A 128 3.02 -5.27 27.96
C GLU A 128 2.89 -4.84 29.43
N LEU A 129 3.37 -3.63 29.77
CA LEU A 129 3.25 -3.07 31.12
C LEU A 129 1.79 -2.83 31.53
N GLU A 130 0.89 -2.66 30.56
CA GLU A 130 -0.53 -2.45 30.81
C GLU A 130 -1.37 -3.75 30.75
N ASP A 131 -0.86 -4.82 30.13
CA ASP A 131 -1.64 -6.04 29.86
C ASP A 131 -0.77 -7.31 29.99
N SER A 132 -0.38 -7.64 31.22
CA SER A 132 0.62 -8.67 31.54
C SER A 132 0.18 -10.14 31.29
N GLN A 133 -0.78 -10.42 30.41
CA GLN A 133 -1.22 -11.80 30.10
C GLN A 133 -1.32 -12.16 28.61
N GLY A 134 -1.26 -11.20 27.68
CA GLY A 134 -1.46 -11.48 26.24
C GLY A 134 -0.21 -11.88 25.45
N PHE A 135 0.94 -11.31 25.79
CA PHE A 135 2.12 -11.29 24.90
C PHE A 135 2.85 -12.64 24.79
N LEU A 136 2.96 -13.40 25.88
CA LEU A 136 3.63 -14.71 25.85
C LEU A 136 2.89 -15.74 24.98
N LYS A 137 1.56 -15.63 24.87
CA LYS A 137 0.74 -16.48 23.99
C LYS A 137 0.88 -16.14 22.50
N PHE A 138 1.19 -14.88 22.19
CA PHE A 138 1.32 -14.40 20.80
C PHE A 138 2.65 -14.81 20.16
N LEU A 139 3.75 -14.80 20.93
CA LEU A 139 5.07 -15.19 20.43
C LEU A 139 5.20 -16.69 20.15
N GLU A 140 4.53 -17.56 20.92
CA GLU A 140 4.54 -19.01 20.70
C GLU A 140 3.78 -19.44 19.42
N GLN A 141 2.75 -18.68 19.01
CA GLN A 141 1.96 -19.00 17.80
C GLN A 141 2.64 -18.61 16.49
N LYS A 142 3.59 -17.67 16.49
CA LYS A 142 4.18 -17.15 15.25
C LYS A 142 5.49 -17.82 14.83
N TYR A 143 5.96 -18.84 15.55
CA TYR A 143 7.23 -19.53 15.26
C TYR A 143 7.10 -20.95 14.66
N GLN A 144 5.90 -21.35 14.19
CA GLN A 144 5.67 -22.65 13.53
C GLN A 144 4.88 -22.57 12.22
N SER A 145 5.15 -21.58 11.37
CA SER A 145 4.60 -21.58 10.00
C SER A 145 5.62 -21.13 8.96
N SER A 146 6.63 -21.97 8.71
CA SER A 146 7.38 -21.90 7.47
C SER A 146 8.12 -23.22 7.19
N GLN A 147 7.45 -24.13 6.49
CA GLN A 147 8.12 -24.95 5.47
C GLN A 147 7.18 -25.09 4.29
N ASN A 148 7.62 -24.57 3.15
CA ASN A 148 7.58 -25.29 1.87
C ASN A 148 8.50 -24.57 0.88
N GLU A 149 9.45 -25.33 0.34
CA GLU A 149 10.23 -25.01 -0.84
C GLU A 149 9.33 -24.82 -2.05
N PHE A 150 9.63 -23.82 -2.88
CA PHE A 150 9.16 -23.77 -4.26
C PHE A 150 10.36 -23.54 -5.18
N ASP A 151 10.64 -24.56 -5.99
CA ASP A 151 11.49 -24.48 -7.18
C ASP A 151 10.79 -23.62 -8.23
N TYR A 152 11.54 -22.68 -8.82
CA TYR A 152 11.09 -21.93 -9.99
C TYR A 152 12.28 -21.65 -10.89
N HIS A 153 12.42 -22.48 -11.92
CA HIS A 153 13.16 -22.13 -13.13
C HIS A 153 12.34 -21.11 -13.93
N SER A 154 12.63 -19.81 -13.74
CA SER A 154 12.15 -18.72 -14.58
C SER A 154 13.31 -17.78 -14.90
N ILE A 155 13.41 -17.37 -16.17
CA ILE A 155 14.45 -16.46 -16.65
C ILE A 155 14.15 -15.07 -16.07
N LYS A 156 14.64 -14.81 -14.84
CA LYS A 156 14.47 -13.52 -14.17
C LYS A 156 15.11 -12.41 -15.01
N PRO A 157 14.40 -11.33 -15.34
CA PRO A 157 15.00 -10.25 -16.10
C PRO A 157 16.04 -9.52 -15.23
N LYS A 158 17.15 -9.11 -15.84
CA LYS A 158 18.30 -8.51 -15.14
C LYS A 158 18.00 -7.03 -14.86
N ILE A 159 17.83 -6.64 -13.60
CA ILE A 159 18.00 -5.23 -13.19
C ILE A 159 19.41 -4.83 -13.63
N LYS A 160 19.53 -3.82 -14.50
CA LYS A 160 20.81 -3.45 -15.12
C LYS A 160 21.46 -2.29 -14.39
N TRP A 161 22.79 -2.27 -14.40
CA TRP A 161 23.51 -1.05 -14.10
C TRP A 161 23.33 -0.06 -15.25
N VAL A 162 22.93 1.18 -14.94
CA VAL A 162 22.75 2.26 -15.90
C VAL A 162 23.74 3.37 -15.59
N SER A 163 24.51 3.78 -16.60
CA SER A 163 25.43 4.91 -16.43
C SER A 163 24.66 6.18 -16.11
N TYR A 164 25.04 6.88 -15.05
CA TYR A 164 24.40 8.13 -14.63
C TYR A 164 24.37 9.18 -15.76
N SER A 165 25.38 9.18 -16.64
CA SER A 165 25.46 10.08 -17.81
C SER A 165 24.30 9.95 -18.81
N GLN A 166 23.54 8.85 -18.77
CA GLN A 166 22.37 8.66 -19.62
C GLN A 166 21.14 9.43 -19.12
N ILE A 167 21.15 9.88 -17.87
CA ILE A 167 20.04 10.58 -17.22
C ILE A 167 20.02 12.03 -17.68
N LYS A 168 18.90 12.47 -18.23
CA LYS A 168 18.66 13.84 -18.67
C LYS A 168 17.48 14.44 -17.91
N ASN A 169 17.48 15.77 -17.72
CA ASN A 169 16.38 16.52 -17.11
C ASN A 169 15.95 16.01 -15.72
N LEU A 170 16.91 15.69 -14.85
CA LEU A 170 16.65 15.19 -13.49
C LEU A 170 15.95 16.27 -12.65
N LYS A 171 14.65 16.14 -12.43
CA LYS A 171 13.81 17.07 -11.67
C LYS A 171 13.26 16.39 -10.41
N LYS A 172 13.54 16.95 -9.23
CA LYS A 172 12.97 16.46 -7.96
C LYS A 172 11.44 16.58 -7.99
N ILE A 173 10.73 15.52 -7.61
CA ILE A 173 9.26 15.47 -7.56
C ILE A 173 8.71 15.08 -6.18
N ALA A 174 9.50 14.40 -5.34
CA ALA A 174 9.13 14.09 -3.96
C ALA A 174 10.37 13.84 -3.09
N GLU A 175 10.20 13.92 -1.78
CA GLU A 175 11.22 13.60 -0.77
C GLU A 175 10.54 13.04 0.48
N GLY A 176 11.18 12.04 1.08
CA GLY A 176 10.83 11.49 2.38
C GLY A 176 12.09 11.09 3.14
N GLY A 177 11.92 10.59 4.37
CA GLY A 177 13.02 10.29 5.29
C GLY A 177 14.05 9.28 4.77
N PHE A 178 13.70 8.38 3.84
CA PHE A 178 14.62 7.39 3.30
C PHE A 178 15.04 7.65 1.84
N GLY A 179 14.54 8.70 1.19
CA GLY A 179 14.83 8.88 -0.22
C GLY A 179 14.24 10.12 -0.88
N ILE A 180 14.79 10.43 -2.05
CA ILE A 180 14.32 11.50 -2.93
C ILE A 180 13.89 10.87 -4.25
N VAL A 181 12.72 11.27 -4.75
CA VAL A 181 12.22 10.82 -6.05
C VAL A 181 12.35 11.95 -7.06
N TYR A 182 12.91 11.61 -8.22
CA TYR A 182 13.08 12.48 -9.36
C TYR A 182 12.31 11.96 -10.57
N LYS A 183 11.90 12.88 -11.45
CA LYS A 183 11.49 12.58 -12.83
C LYS A 183 12.66 12.87 -13.75
N ALA A 184 12.94 11.98 -14.70
CA ALA A 184 14.02 12.15 -15.66
C ALA A 184 13.70 11.50 -17.02
N LEU A 185 14.59 11.71 -17.99
CA LEU A 185 14.59 11.03 -19.28
C LEU A 185 15.82 10.13 -19.39
N ILE A 186 15.63 8.89 -19.84
CA ILE A 186 16.71 7.97 -20.24
C ILE A 186 16.35 7.44 -21.62
N ASN A 187 17.23 7.66 -22.61
CA ASN A 187 17.01 7.24 -24.01
C ASN A 187 15.68 7.71 -24.63
N GLY A 188 15.10 8.82 -24.13
CA GLY A 188 13.81 9.35 -24.59
C GLY A 188 12.61 8.91 -23.74
N ASP A 189 12.77 7.88 -22.92
CA ASP A 189 11.71 7.39 -22.04
C ASP A 189 11.67 8.17 -20.72
N ILE A 190 10.45 8.48 -20.26
CA ILE A 190 10.22 9.10 -18.96
C ILE A 190 10.34 8.05 -17.87
N VAL A 191 11.22 8.30 -16.90
CA VAL A 191 11.47 7.41 -15.75
C VAL A 191 11.29 8.16 -14.43
N ALA A 192 10.96 7.40 -13.38
CA ALA A 192 11.12 7.82 -12.00
C ALA A 192 12.48 7.33 -11.49
N ILE A 193 13.23 8.18 -10.80
CA ILE A 193 14.51 7.81 -10.19
C ILE A 193 14.39 8.01 -8.69
N LYS A 194 14.47 6.93 -7.91
CA LYS A 194 14.46 6.99 -6.45
C LYS A 194 15.88 6.87 -5.92
N LYS A 195 16.38 7.96 -5.37
CA LYS A 195 17.66 8.03 -4.66
C LYS A 195 17.45 7.59 -3.22
N VAL A 196 18.24 6.62 -2.76
CA VAL A 196 18.20 6.12 -1.37
C VAL A 196 19.19 6.92 -0.55
N LEU A 197 18.73 7.61 0.49
CA LEU A 197 19.62 8.42 1.32
C LEU A 197 20.57 7.54 2.15
N TYR A 198 21.77 8.05 2.44
CA TYR A 198 22.78 7.38 3.27
C TYR A 198 23.26 6.03 2.69
N SER A 199 23.19 5.87 1.37
CA SER A 199 23.52 4.63 0.65
C SER A 199 24.83 4.74 -0.14
N GLN A 200 25.84 5.41 0.41
CA GLN A 200 27.18 5.47 -0.21
C GLN A 200 27.75 4.07 -0.43
N GLU A 201 27.52 3.20 0.55
CA GLU A 201 27.74 1.76 0.50
C GLU A 201 26.40 1.02 0.67
N PRO A 202 26.27 -0.24 0.18
CA PRO A 202 25.04 -1.01 0.33
C PRO A 202 24.70 -1.23 1.81
N ASN A 203 23.67 -0.53 2.30
CA ASN A 203 23.18 -0.65 3.66
C ASN A 203 21.90 -1.51 3.72
N LYS A 204 21.41 -1.82 4.92
CA LYS A 204 20.20 -2.63 5.10
C LYS A 204 18.97 -2.06 4.38
N TYR A 205 18.81 -0.74 4.33
CA TYR A 205 17.67 -0.08 3.69
C TYR A 205 17.70 -0.25 2.17
N PHE A 206 18.87 -0.02 1.56
CA PHE A 206 19.08 -0.27 0.13
C PHE A 206 18.87 -1.74 -0.21
N LEU A 207 19.44 -2.67 0.57
CA LEU A 207 19.31 -4.10 0.33
C LEU A 207 17.87 -4.60 0.48
N ASN A 208 17.14 -4.10 1.47
CA ASN A 208 15.72 -4.44 1.65
C ASN A 208 14.89 -3.94 0.47
N GLU A 209 15.09 -2.69 0.05
CA GLU A 209 14.38 -2.15 -1.10
C GLU A 209 14.74 -2.89 -2.40
N PHE A 210 16.02 -3.19 -2.63
CA PHE A 210 16.46 -3.96 -3.77
C PHE A 210 15.85 -5.36 -3.80
N LYS A 211 15.83 -6.06 -2.65
CA LYS A 211 15.21 -7.39 -2.53
C LYS A 211 13.72 -7.33 -2.87
N SER A 212 12.98 -6.36 -2.32
CA SER A 212 11.55 -6.19 -2.63
C SER A 212 11.31 -5.91 -4.11
N LEU A 213 12.08 -4.98 -4.71
CA LEU A 213 11.96 -4.67 -6.15
C LEU A 213 12.30 -5.88 -7.03
N TYR A 214 13.28 -6.69 -6.62
CA TYR A 214 13.70 -7.88 -7.34
C TYR A 214 12.69 -9.03 -7.23
N GLN A 215 12.08 -9.23 -6.06
CA GLN A 215 11.03 -10.23 -5.85
C GLN A 215 9.78 -9.93 -6.68
N CYS A 216 9.40 -8.66 -6.78
CA CYS A 216 8.21 -8.23 -7.52
C CYS A 216 8.46 -8.00 -9.02
N TYR A 217 9.62 -8.38 -9.56
CA TYR A 217 10.00 -8.09 -10.94
C TYR A 217 9.42 -9.07 -11.98
N ASP A 218 8.60 -10.04 -11.56
CA ASP A 218 7.95 -10.97 -12.48
C ASP A 218 7.03 -10.21 -13.46
N SER A 219 7.11 -10.59 -14.73
CA SER A 219 6.21 -10.16 -15.79
C SER A 219 4.72 -10.34 -15.47
N LYS A 220 4.38 -11.32 -14.62
CA LYS A 220 3.00 -11.60 -14.17
C LYS A 220 2.41 -10.48 -13.30
N PHE A 221 3.24 -9.67 -12.64
CA PHE A 221 2.76 -8.56 -11.81
C PHE A 221 2.59 -7.29 -12.65
N GLU A 222 1.41 -7.09 -13.21
CA GLU A 222 1.10 -5.94 -14.06
C GLU A 222 0.93 -4.63 -13.28
N TYR A 223 0.59 -4.71 -11.99
CA TYR A 223 0.22 -3.57 -11.15
C TYR A 223 1.34 -3.05 -10.24
N ILE A 224 2.52 -3.68 -10.28
CA ILE A 224 3.69 -3.25 -9.53
C ILE A 224 4.58 -2.36 -10.41
N ILE A 225 5.07 -1.24 -9.85
CA ILE A 225 6.01 -0.37 -10.53
C ILE A 225 7.34 -1.10 -10.72
N LYS A 226 7.69 -1.35 -11.99
CA LYS A 226 8.89 -2.11 -12.34
C LYS A 226 10.16 -1.27 -12.17
N CYS A 227 11.19 -1.90 -11.59
CA CYS A 227 12.54 -1.35 -11.50
C CYS A 227 13.37 -1.83 -12.71
N HIS A 228 13.76 -0.90 -13.58
CA HIS A 228 14.50 -1.20 -14.80
C HIS A 228 16.02 -1.24 -14.59
N GLY A 229 16.53 -0.54 -13.58
CA GLY A 229 17.97 -0.47 -13.35
C GLY A 229 18.37 0.22 -12.07
N ILE A 230 19.68 0.19 -11.82
CA ILE A 230 20.35 0.85 -10.70
C ILE A 230 21.44 1.76 -11.25
N THR A 231 21.64 2.90 -10.59
CA THR A 231 22.77 3.78 -10.84
C THR A 231 23.32 4.32 -9.52
N LYS A 232 24.37 5.14 -9.58
CA LYS A 232 24.98 5.78 -8.41
C LYS A 232 25.22 7.25 -8.71
N ASP A 233 24.84 8.12 -7.78
CA ASP A 233 25.09 9.55 -7.87
C ASP A 233 26.61 9.81 -7.96
N PRO A 234 27.13 10.50 -8.98
CA PRO A 234 28.56 10.74 -9.09
C PRO A 234 29.09 11.69 -8.00
N ILE A 235 28.22 12.55 -7.44
CA ILE A 235 28.58 13.54 -6.42
C ILE A 235 28.39 12.92 -5.03
N THR A 236 27.17 12.52 -4.68
CA THR A 236 26.88 12.06 -3.30
C THR A 236 27.23 10.60 -3.06
N LYS A 237 27.55 9.86 -4.13
CA LYS A 237 27.82 8.42 -4.13
C LYS A 237 26.64 7.56 -3.66
N GLU A 238 25.43 8.09 -3.57
CA GLU A 238 24.27 7.31 -3.15
C GLU A 238 23.68 6.50 -4.31
N PHE A 239 23.17 5.30 -4.01
CA PHE A 239 22.48 4.47 -4.98
C PHE A 239 21.13 5.07 -5.37
N MET A 240 20.75 4.86 -6.63
CA MET A 240 19.44 5.21 -7.15
C MET A 240 18.81 4.06 -7.94
N PHE A 241 17.51 3.84 -7.74
CA PHE A 241 16.69 2.94 -8.53
C PHE A 241 16.02 3.68 -9.67
N ILE A 242 16.07 3.10 -10.88
CA ILE A 242 15.40 3.60 -12.07
C ILE A 242 14.14 2.78 -12.27
N MET A 243 12.99 3.45 -12.19
CA MET A 243 11.67 2.84 -12.12
C MET A 243 10.77 3.37 -13.22
N LYS A 244 9.75 2.59 -13.60
CA LYS A 244 8.68 3.05 -14.47
C LYS A 244 8.01 4.29 -13.87
N TYR A 245 7.84 5.34 -14.67
CA TYR A 245 7.14 6.54 -14.23
C TYR A 245 5.62 6.33 -14.26
N ALA A 246 4.94 6.58 -13.12
CA ALA A 246 3.49 6.57 -13.02
C ALA A 246 2.92 7.94 -13.42
N ASN A 247 2.49 8.09 -14.67
CA ASN A 247 1.95 9.34 -15.21
C ASN A 247 0.65 9.80 -14.55
N GLY A 248 -0.13 8.89 -13.96
CA GLY A 248 -1.34 9.19 -13.19
C GLY A 248 -1.08 9.81 -11.81
N GLY A 249 0.18 9.87 -11.37
CA GLY A 249 0.54 10.27 -10.01
C GLY A 249 0.18 9.21 -8.97
N ASP A 250 0.07 9.63 -7.71
CA ASP A 250 -0.38 8.79 -6.60
C ASP A 250 -1.91 8.78 -6.46
N LEU A 251 -2.39 7.73 -5.77
CA LEU A 251 -3.82 7.51 -5.55
C LEU A 251 -4.48 8.66 -4.78
N HIS A 252 -3.80 9.24 -3.80
CA HIS A 252 -4.34 10.34 -2.99
C HIS A 252 -4.67 11.54 -3.87
N ASN A 253 -3.70 12.00 -4.67
CA ASN A 253 -3.88 13.11 -5.60
C ASN A 253 -4.91 12.81 -6.68
N TYR A 254 -4.98 11.56 -7.15
CA TYR A 254 -6.04 11.13 -8.07
C TYR A 254 -7.42 11.26 -7.41
N LEU A 255 -7.59 10.79 -6.18
CA LEU A 255 -8.84 10.90 -5.44
C LEU A 255 -9.17 12.37 -5.15
N GLN A 256 -8.20 13.22 -4.82
CA GLN A 256 -8.44 14.65 -4.60
C GLN A 256 -9.14 15.33 -5.78
N LYS A 257 -8.73 14.96 -7.01
CA LYS A 257 -9.23 15.53 -8.27
C LYS A 257 -10.54 14.89 -8.75
N ASN A 258 -10.69 13.58 -8.56
CA ASN A 258 -11.75 12.81 -9.21
C ASN A 258 -12.84 12.34 -8.23
N PHE A 259 -12.79 12.76 -6.95
CA PHE A 259 -13.67 12.21 -5.91
C PHE A 259 -15.15 12.36 -6.24
N ALA A 260 -15.57 13.51 -6.77
CA ALA A 260 -16.97 13.80 -7.04
C ALA A 260 -17.59 12.86 -8.10
N GLU A 261 -16.77 12.36 -9.03
CA GLU A 261 -17.23 11.60 -10.19
C GLU A 261 -16.92 10.10 -10.10
N ILE A 262 -16.05 9.69 -9.16
CA ILE A 262 -15.61 8.29 -9.08
C ILE A 262 -16.74 7.38 -8.55
N THR A 263 -17.15 6.42 -9.39
CA THR A 263 -18.19 5.44 -9.06
C THR A 263 -17.66 4.31 -8.19
N TRP A 264 -18.56 3.62 -7.48
CA TRP A 264 -18.22 2.39 -6.72
C TRP A 264 -17.53 1.34 -7.59
N LYS A 265 -18.03 1.11 -8.81
CA LYS A 265 -17.40 0.20 -9.77
C LYS A 265 -15.93 0.56 -10.02
N LYS A 266 -15.61 1.86 -10.18
CA LYS A 266 -14.23 2.31 -10.38
C LYS A 266 -13.39 2.18 -9.11
N LYS A 267 -13.94 2.51 -7.93
CA LYS A 267 -13.28 2.32 -6.62
C LYS A 267 -12.91 0.85 -6.41
N LEU A 268 -13.86 -0.06 -6.60
CA LEU A 268 -13.67 -1.51 -6.49
C LEU A 268 -12.62 -2.02 -7.48
N HIS A 269 -12.65 -1.55 -8.73
CA HIS A 269 -11.66 -1.97 -9.72
C HIS A 269 -10.24 -1.50 -9.38
N ILE A 270 -10.08 -0.30 -8.82
CA ILE A 270 -8.76 0.15 -8.34
C ILE A 270 -8.32 -0.71 -7.15
N LEU A 271 -9.21 -1.00 -6.20
CA LEU A 271 -8.91 -1.86 -5.05
C LEU A 271 -8.53 -3.28 -5.47
N TRP A 272 -9.25 -3.86 -6.43
CA TRP A 272 -8.93 -5.16 -7.01
C TRP A 272 -7.51 -5.19 -7.57
N ARG A 273 -7.10 -4.15 -8.33
CA ARG A 273 -5.73 -4.03 -8.86
C ARG A 273 -4.68 -3.86 -7.75
N ILE A 274 -5.02 -3.14 -6.68
CA ILE A 274 -4.15 -3.00 -5.51
C ILE A 274 -3.97 -4.37 -4.84
N SER A 275 -5.07 -5.07 -4.55
CA SER A 275 -5.04 -6.40 -3.92
C SER A 275 -4.27 -7.42 -4.74
N ASP A 276 -4.38 -7.38 -6.07
CA ASP A 276 -3.64 -8.27 -6.97
C ASP A 276 -2.13 -7.96 -6.94
N GLY A 277 -1.75 -6.69 -6.80
CA GLY A 277 -0.35 -6.29 -6.61
C GLY A 277 0.25 -6.71 -5.26
N TYR A 278 -0.55 -7.21 -4.32
CA TYR A 278 -0.11 -7.78 -3.03
C TYR A 278 -0.03 -9.32 -3.04
N LEU A 279 -0.30 -9.98 -4.18
CA LEU A 279 -0.05 -11.40 -4.38
C LEU A 279 1.40 -11.66 -4.80
#